data_AF-A0A0A7EB58-F1
#
_entry.id   AF-A0A0A7EB58-F1
#
_cell.length_a   1.000
_cell.length_b   1.000
_cell.length_c   1.000
_cell.angle_alpha   90.00
_cell.angle_beta   90.00
_cell.angle_gamma   90.00
#
_symmetry.space_group_name_H-M   'P 1'
#
loop_
_entity.id
_entity.type
_entity.pdbx_description
1 polymer ?
#
loop_
_entity_poly.entity_id
_entity_poly.type
_entity_poly.pdbx_seq_one_letter_code
_entity_poly.pdbx_strand_id
1 'polypeptide(L)'
;MPIKPVTAQQHLAQIIKSKVGVEQTKSNTETTSKRLEQDTVSKTVSPIPNYKSTDSILQRAQKRRKLALVRKQNNIEAILGLAQHYCPPVTSQGEPDPDWIERFLELAEDTSNKNIQKLWAKVLAGEVINPGSFSYKSLITLKHITPKEADIFQLATSCAGKSANDGFHQVITGSYLTPSLLNFLSPNKKSYVNLSSAGLNYPDILTLIDIELIYMQEIESKAFESGESQTLSFANGTLTLTAKRKGSILTYYKFTQTGYSLARLTSNKLSSKYLECLRKALEKSFEVNFANN
;
A
#
# COMPACT_ATOMS: atom_id res chain seq x y z
N MET A 1 3.85 -19.13 -37.59
CA MET A 1 2.53 -18.88 -36.96
C MET A 1 2.67 -17.67 -36.05
N PRO A 2 1.86 -16.61 -36.18
CA PRO A 2 1.89 -15.52 -35.21
C PRO A 2 1.37 -16.06 -33.86
N ILE A 3 2.18 -15.91 -32.81
CA ILE A 3 1.80 -16.26 -31.43
C ILE A 3 0.65 -15.31 -31.06
N LYS A 4 -0.53 -15.85 -30.80
CA LYS A 4 -1.66 -15.03 -30.35
C LYS A 4 -1.29 -14.39 -29.00
N PRO A 5 -1.49 -13.08 -28.82
CA PRO A 5 -1.22 -12.44 -27.53
C PRO A 5 -2.14 -13.05 -26.46
N VAL A 6 -1.54 -13.52 -25.37
CA VAL A 6 -2.25 -14.12 -24.24
C VAL A 6 -2.74 -13.00 -23.31
N THR A 7 -4.01 -13.08 -22.89
CA THR A 7 -4.54 -12.10 -21.93
C THR A 7 -4.04 -12.40 -20.52
N ALA A 8 -3.94 -11.39 -19.66
CA ALA A 8 -3.56 -11.53 -18.25
C ALA A 8 -4.47 -12.53 -17.50
N GLN A 9 -5.76 -12.58 -17.86
CA GLN A 9 -6.71 -13.53 -17.30
C GLN A 9 -6.42 -14.99 -17.72
N GLN A 10 -6.07 -15.22 -18.99
CA GLN A 10 -5.68 -16.55 -19.49
C GLN A 10 -4.36 -17.00 -18.86
N HIS A 11 -3.40 -16.09 -18.74
CA HIS A 11 -2.12 -16.39 -18.12
C HIS A 11 -2.28 -16.74 -16.63
N LEU A 12 -3.06 -15.96 -15.89
CA LEU A 12 -3.37 -16.26 -14.49
C LEU A 12 -4.04 -17.64 -14.34
N ALA A 13 -4.96 -18.01 -15.24
CA ALA A 13 -5.61 -19.32 -15.21
C ALA A 13 -4.61 -20.49 -15.38
N GLN A 14 -3.58 -20.32 -16.22
CA GLN A 14 -2.52 -21.31 -16.40
C GLN A 14 -1.65 -21.44 -15.14
N ILE A 15 -1.29 -20.32 -14.50
CA ILE A 15 -0.58 -20.31 -13.22
C ILE A 15 -1.40 -21.08 -12.17
N ILE A 16 -2.69 -20.75 -12.03
CA ILE A 16 -3.59 -21.42 -11.07
C ILE A 16 -3.63 -22.93 -11.32
N LYS A 17 -3.81 -23.36 -12.57
CA LYS A 17 -3.85 -24.79 -12.93
C LYS A 17 -2.55 -25.51 -12.57
N SER A 18 -1.40 -24.89 -12.83
CA SER A 18 -0.10 -25.49 -12.50
C SER A 18 0.16 -25.62 -11.00
N LYS A 19 -0.37 -24.70 -10.18
CA LYS A 19 -0.14 -24.70 -8.72
C LYS A 19 -1.17 -25.47 -7.92
N VAL A 20 -2.41 -25.55 -8.41
CA VAL A 20 -3.54 -26.16 -7.67
C VAL A 20 -3.98 -27.50 -8.29
N GLY A 21 -3.67 -27.76 -9.56
CA GLY A 21 -3.96 -29.03 -10.22
C GLY A 21 -5.42 -29.23 -10.68
N VAL A 22 -6.32 -28.27 -10.41
CA VAL A 22 -7.75 -28.32 -10.80
C VAL A 22 -8.26 -26.96 -11.31
N GLU A 23 -9.32 -26.98 -12.14
CA GLU A 23 -10.01 -25.78 -12.64
C GLU A 23 -11.13 -25.36 -11.67
N GLN A 24 -11.21 -24.06 -11.32
CA GLN A 24 -12.23 -23.56 -10.38
C GLN A 24 -13.63 -23.55 -11.01
N THR A 25 -14.59 -24.19 -10.34
CA THR A 25 -16.03 -23.97 -10.51
C THR A 25 -16.53 -23.03 -9.41
N LYS A 26 -17.33 -22.02 -9.78
CA LYS A 26 -17.83 -20.99 -8.85
C LYS A 26 -18.65 -21.63 -7.73
N SER A 27 -18.20 -21.49 -6.48
CA SER A 27 -19.01 -21.78 -5.29
C SER A 27 -19.06 -20.53 -4.40
N ASN A 28 -20.27 -20.02 -4.17
CA ASN A 28 -20.53 -18.98 -3.17
C ASN A 28 -20.77 -19.67 -1.83
N THR A 29 -20.01 -19.30 -0.80
CA THR A 29 -20.44 -19.53 0.58
C THR A 29 -19.80 -18.50 1.50
N GLU A 30 -20.63 -17.57 1.96
CA GLU A 30 -20.35 -16.71 3.10
C GLU A 30 -20.67 -17.50 4.37
N THR A 31 -19.83 -17.38 5.40
CA THR A 31 -20.20 -17.82 6.75
C THR A 31 -19.75 -16.80 7.78
N THR A 32 -20.76 -16.31 8.49
CA THR A 32 -20.82 -15.29 9.52
C THR A 32 -20.07 -15.72 10.79
N SER A 33 -19.18 -14.87 11.28
CA SER A 33 -18.59 -14.98 12.62
C SER A 33 -19.35 -14.10 13.62
N LYS A 34 -19.79 -14.69 14.74
CA LYS A 34 -20.28 -13.96 15.92
C LYS A 34 -19.23 -14.02 17.03
N ARG A 35 -18.92 -12.86 17.61
CA ARG A 35 -18.09 -12.65 18.80
C ARG A 35 -19.01 -12.33 19.98
N LEU A 36 -18.67 -12.83 21.17
CA LEU A 36 -19.11 -12.28 22.45
C LEU A 36 -17.91 -12.33 23.41
N GLU A 37 -17.62 -11.17 24.00
CA GLU A 37 -16.68 -10.98 25.10
C GLU A 37 -17.45 -11.00 26.42
N GLN A 38 -16.79 -11.42 27.50
CA GLN A 38 -16.88 -10.72 28.79
C GLN A 38 -15.75 -11.14 29.74
N ASP A 39 -15.19 -10.13 30.40
CA ASP A 39 -14.09 -10.15 31.36
C ASP A 39 -14.46 -10.81 32.71
N THR A 40 -13.46 -11.36 33.38
CA THR A 40 -13.21 -11.09 34.81
C THR A 40 -11.83 -11.59 35.23
N VAL A 41 -11.05 -10.69 35.83
CA VAL A 41 -9.72 -10.94 36.39
C VAL A 41 -9.85 -11.64 37.74
N SER A 42 -9.27 -12.82 37.88
CA SER A 42 -8.95 -13.44 39.17
C SER A 42 -7.54 -14.00 39.12
N LYS A 43 -6.65 -13.44 39.95
CA LYS A 43 -5.30 -13.95 40.21
C LYS A 43 -5.38 -15.16 41.13
N THR A 44 -5.73 -16.30 40.54
CA THR A 44 -5.34 -17.63 41.02
C THR A 44 -4.53 -18.23 39.89
N VAL A 45 -3.33 -18.77 40.17
CA VAL A 45 -2.59 -19.53 39.16
C VAL A 45 -3.46 -20.72 38.79
N SER A 46 -4.24 -20.58 37.72
CA SER A 46 -5.10 -21.64 37.21
C SER A 46 -4.22 -22.86 36.96
N PRO A 47 -4.62 -24.06 37.41
CA PRO A 47 -3.87 -25.27 37.10
C PRO A 47 -3.69 -25.32 35.57
N ILE A 48 -2.45 -25.54 35.12
CA ILE A 48 -2.13 -25.63 33.70
C ILE A 48 -3.14 -26.59 33.07
N PRO A 49 -3.90 -26.18 32.03
CA PRO A 49 -4.91 -27.02 31.43
C PRO A 49 -4.31 -28.37 31.03
N ASN A 50 -4.71 -29.44 31.71
CA ASN A 50 -4.29 -30.77 31.33
C ASN A 50 -5.09 -31.18 30.09
N TYR A 51 -4.45 -31.15 28.93
CA TYR A 51 -5.05 -31.59 27.67
C TYR A 51 -5.28 -33.11 27.71
N LYS A 52 -6.42 -33.54 28.26
CA LYS A 52 -6.85 -34.94 28.21
C LYS A 52 -7.07 -35.33 26.75
N SER A 53 -6.10 -36.04 26.18
CA SER A 53 -6.16 -36.56 24.82
C SER A 53 -5.67 -38.00 24.83
N THR A 54 -6.37 -38.85 24.08
CA THR A 54 -5.96 -40.24 23.83
C THR A 54 -4.82 -40.32 22.83
N ASP A 55 -4.55 -39.24 22.08
CA ASP A 55 -3.46 -39.16 21.10
C ASP A 55 -2.14 -38.83 21.81
N SER A 56 -1.08 -39.55 21.43
CA SER A 56 0.29 -39.21 21.81
C SER A 56 0.69 -37.81 21.33
N ILE A 57 1.71 -37.21 21.95
CA ILE A 57 2.27 -35.92 21.53
C ILE A 57 2.66 -35.93 20.04
N LEU A 58 3.26 -37.02 19.57
CA LEU A 58 3.65 -37.19 18.17
C LEU A 58 2.43 -37.16 17.23
N GLN A 59 1.37 -37.91 17.55
CA GLN A 59 0.14 -37.93 16.76
C GLN A 59 -0.51 -36.54 16.69
N ARG A 60 -0.57 -35.81 17.81
CA ARG A 60 -1.09 -34.45 17.84
C ARG A 60 -0.24 -33.48 17.01
N ALA A 61 1.09 -33.60 17.08
CA ALA A 61 1.99 -32.78 16.27
C ALA A 61 1.82 -33.05 14.76
N GLN A 62 1.71 -34.32 14.36
CA GLN A 62 1.46 -34.72 12.98
C GLN A 62 0.10 -34.22 12.48
N LYS A 63 -0.96 -34.37 13.29
CA LYS A 63 -2.30 -33.87 12.97
C LYS A 63 -2.30 -32.34 12.79
N ARG A 64 -1.66 -31.60 13.71
CA ARG A 64 -1.49 -30.15 13.59
C ARG A 64 -0.77 -29.76 12.30
N ARG A 65 0.31 -30.47 11.94
CA ARG A 65 1.05 -30.23 10.69
C ARG A 65 0.16 -30.43 9.46
N LYS A 66 -0.58 -31.54 9.40
CA LYS A 66 -1.50 -31.83 8.28
C LYS A 66 -2.58 -30.75 8.15
N LEU A 67 -3.22 -30.37 9.27
CA LEU A 67 -4.23 -29.31 9.27
C LEU A 67 -3.66 -27.94 8.86
N ALA A 68 -2.44 -27.63 9.28
CA ALA A 68 -1.77 -26.40 8.87
C ALA A 68 -1.53 -26.36 7.35
N LEU A 69 -1.11 -27.47 6.74
CA LEU A 69 -0.92 -27.58 5.29
C LEU A 69 -2.25 -27.41 4.53
N VAL A 70 -3.33 -28.05 4.98
CA VAL A 70 -4.66 -27.88 4.38
C VAL A 70 -5.13 -26.44 4.47
N ARG A 71 -4.94 -25.79 5.63
CA ARG A 71 -5.29 -24.36 5.80
C ARG A 71 -4.51 -23.47 4.84
N LYS A 72 -3.20 -23.72 4.70
CA LYS A 72 -2.31 -22.99 3.78
C LYS A 72 -2.77 -23.12 2.33
N GLN A 73 -3.08 -24.34 1.90
CA GLN A 73 -3.63 -24.60 0.58
C GLN A 73 -4.95 -23.86 0.35
N ASN A 74 -5.89 -23.92 1.30
CA ASN A 74 -7.16 -23.20 1.20
C ASN A 74 -6.96 -21.67 1.11
N ASN A 75 -5.96 -21.11 1.79
CA ASN A 75 -5.63 -19.70 1.69
C ASN A 75 -5.10 -19.34 0.30
N ILE A 76 -4.19 -20.16 -0.25
CA ILE A 76 -3.67 -19.99 -1.61
C ILE A 76 -4.82 -19.99 -2.62
N GLU A 77 -5.68 -21.01 -2.59
CA GLU A 77 -6.79 -21.13 -3.55
C GLU A 77 -7.79 -19.98 -3.46
N ALA A 78 -8.07 -19.50 -2.24
CA ALA A 78 -8.91 -18.33 -2.05
C ALA A 78 -8.30 -17.06 -2.67
N ILE A 79 -6.99 -16.84 -2.48
CA ILE A 79 -6.28 -15.69 -3.04
C ILE A 79 -6.22 -15.77 -4.57
N LEU A 80 -5.92 -16.95 -5.11
CA LEU A 80 -5.88 -17.21 -6.54
C LEU A 80 -7.25 -16.98 -7.20
N GLY A 81 -8.34 -17.47 -6.59
CA GLY A 81 -9.70 -17.22 -7.07
C GLY A 81 -10.07 -15.73 -7.05
N LEU A 82 -9.70 -15.00 -5.99
CA LEU A 82 -9.88 -13.54 -5.93
C LEU A 82 -9.06 -12.81 -6.98
N ALA A 83 -7.82 -13.24 -7.24
CA ALA A 83 -6.96 -12.63 -8.23
C ALA A 83 -7.58 -12.76 -9.63
N GLN A 84 -8.19 -13.91 -9.93
CA GLN A 84 -8.91 -14.12 -11.19
C GLN A 84 -10.09 -13.15 -11.36
N HIS A 85 -10.77 -12.81 -10.27
CA HIS A 85 -11.85 -11.82 -10.29
C HIS A 85 -11.33 -10.39 -10.50
N TYR A 86 -10.17 -10.03 -9.92
CA TYR A 86 -9.58 -8.71 -10.06
C TYR A 86 -8.77 -8.51 -11.35
N CYS A 87 -8.39 -9.60 -12.03
CA CYS A 87 -7.61 -9.54 -13.26
C CYS A 87 -8.51 -9.16 -14.45
N PRO A 88 -8.32 -7.98 -15.07
CA PRO A 88 -9.11 -7.59 -16.23
C PRO A 88 -8.62 -8.35 -17.49
N PRO A 89 -9.45 -8.43 -18.55
CA PRO A 89 -9.11 -9.11 -19.80
C PRO A 89 -8.18 -8.24 -20.68
N VAL A 90 -7.08 -7.75 -20.13
CA VAL A 90 -6.06 -6.97 -20.83
C VAL A 90 -4.90 -7.85 -21.27
N THR A 91 -4.17 -7.44 -22.30
CA THR A 91 -2.94 -8.12 -22.73
C THR A 91 -1.87 -7.99 -21.66
N SER A 92 -1.26 -9.11 -21.27
CA SER A 92 -0.12 -9.10 -20.36
C SER A 92 1.11 -8.47 -21.03
N GLN A 93 1.90 -7.70 -20.28
CA GLN A 93 3.19 -7.14 -20.76
C GLN A 93 4.35 -8.14 -20.70
N GLY A 94 4.11 -9.37 -20.25
CA GLY A 94 5.10 -10.43 -20.18
C GLY A 94 4.66 -11.59 -19.29
N GLU A 95 5.60 -12.43 -18.90
CA GLU A 95 5.35 -13.46 -17.89
C GLU A 95 5.98 -13.07 -16.55
N PRO A 96 5.28 -13.23 -15.40
CA PRO A 96 5.91 -13.07 -14.10
C PRO A 96 7.03 -14.07 -13.89
N ASP A 97 8.06 -13.65 -13.17
CA ASP A 97 9.17 -14.51 -12.78
C ASP A 97 8.64 -15.72 -11.96
N PRO A 98 8.93 -16.97 -12.36
CA PRO A 98 8.56 -18.16 -11.61
C PRO A 98 9.02 -18.15 -10.14
N ASP A 99 10.22 -17.64 -9.86
CA ASP A 99 10.75 -17.54 -8.51
C ASP A 99 9.97 -16.51 -7.68
N TRP A 100 9.50 -15.44 -8.32
CA TRP A 100 8.61 -14.48 -7.68
C TRP A 100 7.28 -15.11 -7.32
N ILE A 101 6.70 -15.94 -8.20
CA ILE A 101 5.43 -16.63 -7.95
C ILE A 101 5.57 -17.57 -6.74
N GLU A 102 6.65 -18.34 -6.65
CA GLU A 102 6.89 -19.21 -5.50
C GLU A 102 7.00 -18.42 -4.20
N ARG A 103 7.78 -17.34 -4.21
CA ARG A 103 7.91 -16.44 -3.05
C ARG A 103 6.58 -15.79 -2.67
N PHE A 104 5.76 -15.43 -3.64
CA PHE A 104 4.42 -14.91 -3.40
C PHE A 104 3.55 -15.95 -2.68
N LEU A 105 3.52 -17.19 -3.16
CA LEU A 105 2.70 -18.26 -2.57
C LEU A 105 3.15 -18.58 -1.13
N GLU A 106 4.46 -18.70 -0.90
CA GLU A 106 5.04 -18.95 0.43
C GLU A 106 4.69 -17.84 1.45
N LEU A 107 4.62 -16.59 1.00
CA LEU A 107 4.26 -15.48 1.88
C LEU A 107 2.73 -15.39 2.11
N ALA A 108 1.94 -15.66 1.07
CA ALA A 108 0.50 -15.53 1.08
C ALA A 108 -0.22 -16.66 1.83
N GLU A 109 0.34 -17.88 1.85
CA GLU A 109 -0.32 -19.09 2.38
C GLU A 109 -0.71 -19.02 3.86
N ASP A 110 -0.05 -18.16 4.66
CA ASP A 110 -0.38 -17.97 6.07
C ASP A 110 -1.56 -17.00 6.30
N THR A 111 -2.07 -16.36 5.24
CA THR A 111 -3.09 -15.31 5.34
C THR A 111 -4.51 -15.87 5.27
N SER A 112 -5.19 -15.99 6.42
CA SER A 112 -6.62 -16.35 6.48
C SER A 112 -7.58 -15.15 6.59
N ASN A 113 -7.07 -13.94 6.84
CA ASN A 113 -7.89 -12.73 6.90
C ASN A 113 -8.38 -12.35 5.48
N LYS A 114 -9.71 -12.31 5.29
CA LYS A 114 -10.34 -12.04 3.98
C LYS A 114 -9.96 -10.69 3.37
N ASN A 115 -9.74 -9.64 4.17
CA ASN A 115 -9.33 -8.34 3.65
C ASN A 115 -7.90 -8.36 3.14
N ILE A 116 -6.99 -9.02 3.87
CA ILE A 116 -5.59 -9.17 3.43
C ILE A 116 -5.51 -10.11 2.22
N GLN A 117 -6.33 -11.16 2.16
CA GLN A 117 -6.44 -12.02 0.96
C GLN A 117 -6.80 -11.20 -0.31
N LYS A 118 -7.68 -10.20 -0.20
CA LYS A 118 -7.99 -9.29 -1.32
C LYS A 118 -6.79 -8.44 -1.74
N LEU A 119 -5.93 -8.02 -0.79
CA LEU A 119 -4.70 -7.29 -1.11
C LEU A 119 -3.70 -8.18 -1.84
N TRP A 120 -3.45 -9.39 -1.34
CA TRP A 120 -2.62 -10.39 -2.02
C TRP A 120 -3.13 -10.68 -3.44
N ALA A 121 -4.44 -10.84 -3.60
CA ALA A 121 -5.07 -11.07 -4.89
C ALA A 121 -4.83 -9.92 -5.89
N LYS A 122 -4.94 -8.66 -5.43
CA LYS A 122 -4.64 -7.49 -6.26
C LYS A 122 -3.15 -7.37 -6.60
N VAL A 123 -2.26 -7.74 -5.68
CA VAL A 123 -0.81 -7.82 -5.94
C VAL A 123 -0.53 -8.80 -7.07
N LEU A 124 -1.08 -10.02 -6.99
CA LEU A 124 -0.91 -11.02 -8.03
C LEU A 124 -1.50 -10.56 -9.37
N ALA A 125 -2.71 -10.01 -9.37
CA ALA A 125 -3.32 -9.47 -10.59
C ALA A 125 -2.45 -8.38 -11.23
N GLY A 126 -1.90 -7.45 -10.43
CA GLY A 126 -1.02 -6.41 -10.93
C GLY A 126 0.32 -6.92 -11.46
N GLU A 127 0.90 -7.94 -10.83
CA GLU A 127 2.12 -8.60 -11.31
C GLU A 127 1.89 -9.35 -12.61
N VAL A 128 0.75 -10.05 -12.75
CA VAL A 128 0.40 -10.75 -13.99
C VAL A 128 0.13 -9.78 -15.13
N ILE A 129 -0.47 -8.62 -14.88
CA ILE A 129 -0.72 -7.60 -15.92
C ILE A 129 0.60 -6.95 -16.37
N ASN A 130 1.46 -6.61 -15.41
CA ASN A 130 2.71 -5.91 -15.65
C ASN A 130 3.82 -6.48 -14.74
N PRO A 131 4.53 -7.53 -15.19
CA PRO A 131 5.62 -8.14 -14.43
C PRO A 131 6.66 -7.12 -13.96
N GLY A 132 7.24 -7.36 -12.78
CA GLY A 132 8.15 -6.42 -12.09
C GLY A 132 7.44 -5.30 -11.34
N SER A 133 6.10 -5.35 -11.24
CA SER A 133 5.31 -4.33 -10.54
C SER A 133 5.54 -4.36 -9.03
N PHE A 134 5.69 -5.54 -8.44
CA PHE A 134 5.87 -5.72 -7.01
C PHE A 134 7.18 -6.44 -6.74
N SER A 135 8.09 -5.83 -6.00
CA SER A 135 9.33 -6.51 -5.58
C SER A 135 9.06 -7.50 -4.45
N TYR A 136 9.99 -8.43 -4.23
CA TYR A 136 9.95 -9.33 -3.07
C TYR A 136 9.86 -8.55 -1.73
N LYS A 137 10.56 -7.41 -1.64
CA LYS A 137 10.49 -6.51 -0.48
C LYS A 137 9.05 -6.02 -0.22
N SER A 138 8.30 -5.74 -1.27
CA SER A 138 6.88 -5.36 -1.14
C SER A 138 6.01 -6.50 -0.61
N LEU A 139 6.31 -7.75 -0.99
CA LEU A 139 5.58 -8.92 -0.47
C LEU A 139 5.88 -9.15 1.02
N ILE A 140 7.14 -9.01 1.42
CA ILE A 140 7.54 -9.10 2.84
C ILE A 140 6.85 -8.01 3.66
N THR A 141 6.79 -6.78 3.14
CA THR A 141 6.11 -5.68 3.82
C THR A 141 4.62 -5.95 3.96
N LEU A 142 3.96 -6.41 2.89
CA LEU A 142 2.54 -6.79 2.93
C LEU A 142 2.26 -7.94 3.91
N LYS A 143 3.19 -8.89 4.09
CA LYS A 143 3.03 -10.00 5.04
C LYS A 143 3.02 -9.51 6.49
N HIS A 144 3.83 -8.50 6.81
CA HIS A 144 4.01 -8.04 8.19
C HIS A 144 3.14 -6.84 8.57
N ILE A 145 2.55 -6.15 7.58
CA ILE A 145 1.73 -4.98 7.86
C ILE A 145 0.53 -5.34 8.75
N THR A 146 0.39 -4.61 9.85
CA THR A 146 -0.74 -4.74 10.76
C THR A 146 -1.96 -3.99 10.20
N PRO A 147 -3.19 -4.29 10.66
CA PRO A 147 -4.38 -3.53 10.26
C PRO A 147 -4.23 -2.02 10.52
N LYS A 148 -3.63 -1.65 11.67
CA LYS A 148 -3.40 -0.25 12.04
C LYS A 148 -2.43 0.45 11.07
N GLU A 149 -1.33 -0.22 10.72
CA GLU A 149 -0.36 0.31 9.74
C GLU A 149 -0.98 0.44 8.35
N ALA A 150 -1.84 -0.50 7.95
CA ALA A 150 -2.56 -0.43 6.69
C ALA A 150 -3.53 0.77 6.65
N ASP A 151 -4.23 1.06 7.75
CA ASP A 151 -5.11 2.23 7.87
C ASP A 151 -4.30 3.53 7.78
N ILE A 152 -3.16 3.60 8.48
CA ILE A 152 -2.21 4.73 8.40
C ILE A 152 -1.71 4.91 6.96
N PHE A 153 -1.35 3.82 6.27
CA PHE A 153 -0.89 3.88 4.89
C PHE A 153 -2.00 4.37 3.95
N GLN A 154 -3.24 3.96 4.15
CA GLN A 154 -4.37 4.47 3.38
C GLN A 154 -4.61 5.98 3.60
N LEU A 155 -4.43 6.48 4.82
CA LEU A 155 -4.46 7.91 5.09
C LEU A 155 -3.33 8.63 4.36
N ALA A 156 -2.12 8.08 4.41
CA ALA A 156 -0.96 8.63 3.71
C ALA A 156 -1.17 8.69 2.19
N THR A 157 -1.73 7.65 1.58
CA THR A 157 -2.00 7.65 0.12
C THR A 157 -3.05 8.67 -0.30
N SER A 158 -3.95 9.09 0.60
CA SER A 158 -4.88 10.20 0.34
C SER A 158 -4.22 11.59 0.38
N CYS A 159 -3.00 11.67 0.94
CA CYS A 159 -2.18 12.87 1.01
C CYS A 159 -0.98 12.83 0.04
N ALA A 160 -0.74 11.69 -0.62
CA ALA A 160 0.43 11.47 -1.46
C ALA A 160 0.03 11.45 -2.94
N GLY A 161 0.45 12.45 -3.70
CA GLY A 161 0.19 12.53 -5.14
C GLY A 161 1.40 12.06 -5.95
N LYS A 162 1.17 11.42 -7.09
CA LYS A 162 2.24 10.94 -7.98
C LYS A 162 2.87 12.13 -8.71
N SER A 163 4.15 12.38 -8.46
CA SER A 163 4.89 13.46 -9.11
C SER A 163 5.12 13.17 -10.59
N ALA A 164 4.88 14.17 -11.44
CA ALA A 164 5.22 14.08 -12.86
C ALA A 164 6.73 14.04 -13.13
N ASN A 165 7.55 14.50 -12.17
CA ASN A 165 9.01 14.61 -12.34
C ASN A 165 9.71 13.25 -12.24
N ASP A 166 9.39 12.46 -11.21
CA ASP A 166 10.07 11.20 -10.91
C ASP A 166 9.13 9.99 -10.85
N GLY A 167 7.82 10.19 -10.98
CA GLY A 167 6.82 9.13 -10.94
C GLY A 167 6.51 8.58 -9.55
N PHE A 168 7.11 9.11 -8.47
CA PHE A 168 6.86 8.64 -7.10
C PHE A 168 5.79 9.47 -6.40
N HIS A 169 5.15 8.84 -5.40
CA HIS A 169 4.18 9.54 -4.56
C HIS A 169 4.89 10.45 -3.55
N GLN A 170 4.41 11.68 -3.44
CA GLN A 170 4.96 12.72 -2.57
C GLN A 170 3.88 13.30 -1.67
N VAL A 171 4.17 13.38 -0.37
CA VAL A 171 3.35 14.09 0.63
C VAL A 171 4.02 15.45 0.88
N ILE A 172 3.45 16.52 0.35
CA ILE A 172 3.93 17.89 0.55
C ILE A 172 3.72 18.28 2.02
N THR A 173 4.81 18.66 2.68
CA THR A 173 4.85 19.02 4.10
C THR A 173 4.99 20.51 4.32
N GLY A 174 5.35 21.28 3.30
CA GLY A 174 5.57 22.71 3.45
C GLY A 174 6.26 23.39 2.28
N SER A 175 6.62 24.64 2.52
CA SER A 175 7.43 25.45 1.61
C SER A 175 8.26 26.48 2.35
N TYR A 176 9.31 26.96 1.72
CA TYR A 176 10.04 28.14 2.17
C TYR A 176 10.63 28.88 0.96
N LEU A 177 11.14 30.09 1.18
CA LEU A 177 11.84 30.87 0.17
C LEU A 177 13.34 30.77 0.43
N THR A 178 14.16 30.60 -0.60
CA THR A 178 15.62 30.65 -0.43
C THR A 178 16.06 32.02 0.11
N PRO A 179 17.11 32.06 0.96
CA PRO A 179 17.73 33.32 1.35
C PRO A 179 18.21 34.09 0.12
N SER A 180 17.86 35.37 0.04
CA SER A 180 18.38 36.31 -0.95
C SER A 180 19.06 37.46 -0.22
N LEU A 181 20.14 37.99 -0.79
CA LEU A 181 20.92 39.10 -0.22
C LEU A 181 20.06 40.34 0.07
N LEU A 182 18.93 40.50 -0.63
CA LEU A 182 17.97 41.60 -0.43
C LEU A 182 16.94 41.34 0.69
N ASN A 183 16.80 40.10 1.17
CA ASN A 183 15.79 39.69 2.16
C ASN A 183 16.34 39.57 3.60
N PHE A 184 17.50 40.17 3.90
CA PHE A 184 18.15 40.07 5.22
C PHE A 184 17.29 40.59 6.39
N LEU A 185 16.24 41.35 6.11
CA LEU A 185 15.34 41.95 7.11
C LEU A 185 14.04 41.15 7.36
N SER A 186 13.79 40.05 6.62
CA SER A 186 12.61 39.21 6.83
C SER A 186 13.04 37.75 7.00
N PRO A 187 12.86 37.14 8.17
CA PRO A 187 13.23 35.74 8.36
C PRO A 187 12.39 34.89 7.39
N ASN A 188 13.05 34.16 6.49
CA ASN A 188 12.44 33.20 5.60
C ASN A 188 11.81 32.07 6.44
N LYS A 189 10.57 32.30 6.89
CA LYS A 189 9.86 31.37 7.74
C LYS A 189 9.32 30.24 6.88
N LYS A 190 9.84 29.04 7.10
CA LYS A 190 9.26 27.81 6.55
C LYS A 190 7.79 27.72 6.97
N SER A 191 6.94 27.54 5.98
CA SER A 191 5.52 27.27 6.17
C SER A 191 5.31 25.77 6.17
N TYR A 192 4.53 25.29 7.12
CA TYR A 192 4.27 23.86 7.30
C TYR A 192 2.80 23.57 7.02
N VAL A 193 2.56 22.48 6.32
CA VAL A 193 1.24 21.88 6.13
C VAL A 193 0.86 21.17 7.43
N ASN A 194 -0.32 21.47 7.97
CA ASN A 194 -0.82 20.77 9.15
C ASN A 194 -1.35 19.38 8.78
N LEU A 195 -0.43 18.42 8.64
CA LEU A 195 -0.77 17.04 8.29
C LEU A 195 -1.68 16.37 9.35
N SER A 196 -1.55 16.75 10.63
CA SER A 196 -2.43 16.23 11.68
C SER A 196 -3.90 16.61 11.43
N SER A 197 -4.18 17.82 10.95
CA SER A 197 -5.54 18.24 10.54
C SER A 197 -6.02 17.52 9.28
N ALA A 198 -5.11 17.06 8.42
CA ALA A 198 -5.40 16.22 7.27
C ALA A 198 -5.63 14.74 7.63
N GLY A 199 -5.40 14.34 8.88
CA GLY A 199 -5.54 12.97 9.37
C GLY A 199 -4.26 12.14 9.36
N LEU A 200 -3.11 12.75 9.12
CA LEU A 200 -1.80 12.10 9.12
C LEU A 200 -0.88 12.80 10.14
N ASN A 201 -0.86 12.31 11.38
CA ASN A 201 -0.05 12.94 12.43
C ASN A 201 1.43 12.49 12.35
N TYR A 202 2.31 13.10 13.15
CA TYR A 202 3.73 12.75 13.12
C TYR A 202 4.03 11.30 13.55
N PRO A 203 3.43 10.74 14.62
CA PRO A 203 3.51 9.31 14.90
C PRO A 203 3.13 8.39 13.73
N ASP A 204 2.15 8.78 12.91
CA ASP A 204 1.78 8.03 11.71
C ASP A 204 2.92 8.06 10.67
N ILE A 205 3.59 9.20 10.51
CA ILE A 205 4.79 9.33 9.65
C ILE A 205 5.92 8.44 10.16
N LEU A 206 6.19 8.42 11.47
CA LEU A 206 7.19 7.53 12.06
C LEU A 206 6.85 6.06 11.80
N THR A 207 5.59 5.68 11.96
CA THR A 207 5.11 4.34 11.66
C THR A 207 5.42 3.97 10.20
N LEU A 208 5.13 4.85 9.24
CA LEU A 208 5.40 4.63 7.81
C LEU A 208 6.89 4.50 7.47
N ILE A 209 7.76 5.18 8.23
CA ILE A 209 9.21 5.05 8.11
C ILE A 209 9.66 3.69 8.64
N ASP A 210 9.14 3.28 9.81
CA ASP A 210 9.51 2.01 10.46
C ASP A 210 9.15 0.79 9.60
N ILE A 211 8.02 0.85 8.88
CA ILE A 211 7.63 -0.18 7.90
C ILE A 211 8.15 0.10 6.47
N GLU A 212 9.05 1.08 6.32
CA GLU A 212 9.78 1.42 5.09
C GLU A 212 8.89 1.74 3.88
N LEU A 213 7.69 2.30 4.10
CA LEU A 213 6.80 2.76 3.02
C LEU A 213 7.15 4.17 2.54
N ILE A 214 7.78 4.98 3.39
CA ILE A 214 8.32 6.29 3.02
C ILE A 214 9.80 6.41 3.43
N TYR A 215 10.54 7.25 2.73
CA TYR A 215 11.91 7.57 3.13
C TYR A 215 11.91 8.41 4.42
N MET A 216 12.87 8.15 5.30
CA MET A 216 13.02 8.81 6.59
C MET A 216 13.29 10.32 6.48
N GLN A 217 14.08 10.72 5.48
CA GLN A 217 14.50 12.10 5.30
C GLN A 217 13.42 12.90 4.55
N GLU A 218 12.99 14.02 5.14
CA GLU A 218 12.22 15.03 4.43
C GLU A 218 13.09 15.64 3.32
N ILE A 219 12.53 15.69 2.10
CA ILE A 219 13.23 16.12 0.90
C ILE A 219 12.82 17.55 0.57
N GLU A 220 13.77 18.30 0.03
CA GLU A 220 13.54 19.62 -0.55
C GLU A 220 13.55 19.54 -2.07
N SER A 221 12.63 20.27 -2.71
CA SER A 221 12.65 20.43 -4.16
C SER A 221 13.85 21.29 -4.59
N LYS A 222 14.11 21.33 -5.90
CA LYS A 222 14.85 22.46 -6.46
C LYS A 222 14.13 23.78 -6.17
N ALA A 223 14.87 24.88 -6.21
CA ALA A 223 14.28 26.21 -6.23
C ALA A 223 13.48 26.42 -7.52
N PHE A 224 12.22 26.82 -7.39
CA PHE A 224 11.34 27.12 -8.51
C PHE A 224 11.59 28.53 -9.05
N GLU A 225 11.48 28.70 -10.36
CA GLU A 225 11.32 30.02 -10.98
C GLU A 225 9.88 30.54 -10.79
N SER A 226 9.69 31.85 -10.89
CA SER A 226 8.34 32.43 -10.81
C SER A 226 7.46 31.93 -11.97
N GLY A 227 6.26 31.42 -11.66
CA GLY A 227 5.35 30.79 -12.61
C GLY A 227 5.66 29.32 -12.91
N GLU A 228 6.78 28.78 -12.44
CA GLU A 228 7.10 27.36 -12.60
C GLU A 228 6.15 26.50 -11.76
N SER A 229 5.71 25.37 -12.30
CA SER A 229 4.70 24.51 -11.68
C SER A 229 5.21 23.09 -11.43
N GLN A 230 4.76 22.49 -10.33
CA GLN A 230 4.84 21.05 -10.09
C GLN A 230 3.43 20.45 -10.10
N THR A 231 3.26 19.31 -10.75
CA THR A 231 2.00 18.57 -10.77
C THR A 231 2.10 17.26 -10.00
N LEU A 232 1.05 16.97 -9.24
CA LEU A 232 0.86 15.73 -8.49
C LEU A 232 -0.47 15.09 -8.91
N SER A 233 -0.41 13.90 -9.49
CA SER A 233 -1.60 13.17 -9.93
C SER A 233 -2.20 12.34 -8.80
N PHE A 234 -3.52 12.43 -8.64
CA PHE A 234 -4.36 11.61 -7.77
C PHE A 234 -5.40 10.88 -8.62
N ALA A 235 -6.08 9.88 -8.06
CA ALA A 235 -7.09 9.14 -8.82
C ALA A 235 -8.31 10.01 -9.21
N ASN A 236 -8.63 11.03 -8.41
CA ASN A 236 -9.77 11.92 -8.61
C ASN A 236 -9.40 13.27 -9.26
N GLY A 237 -8.14 13.50 -9.63
CA GLY A 237 -7.75 14.77 -10.23
C GLY A 237 -6.25 15.03 -10.19
N THR A 238 -5.86 16.20 -10.68
CA THR A 238 -4.47 16.66 -10.68
C THR A 238 -4.33 17.91 -9.82
N LEU A 239 -3.38 17.87 -8.89
CA LEU A 239 -2.96 19.01 -8.08
C LEU A 239 -1.80 19.72 -8.76
N THR A 240 -1.93 21.01 -9.00
CA THR A 240 -0.91 21.88 -9.58
C THR A 240 -0.48 22.91 -8.55
N LEU A 241 0.83 22.96 -8.28
CA LEU A 241 1.46 23.92 -7.38
C LEU A 241 2.33 24.86 -8.21
N THR A 242 1.92 26.12 -8.37
CA THR A 242 2.60 27.11 -9.22
C THR A 242 3.31 28.14 -8.34
N ALA A 243 4.63 28.26 -8.48
CA ALA A 243 5.43 29.17 -7.67
C ALA A 243 5.07 30.64 -7.96
N LYS A 244 4.70 31.40 -6.93
CA LYS A 244 4.41 32.84 -7.03
C LYS A 244 5.67 33.71 -7.05
N ARG A 245 6.80 33.14 -6.63
CA ARG A 245 8.08 33.83 -6.46
C ARG A 245 9.23 32.92 -6.86
N LYS A 246 10.28 33.50 -7.44
CA LYS A 246 11.56 32.83 -7.66
C LYS A 246 12.19 32.44 -6.33
N GLY A 247 12.79 31.25 -6.27
CA GLY A 247 13.44 30.75 -5.07
C GLY A 247 12.49 30.02 -4.11
N SER A 248 11.22 29.83 -4.48
CA SER A 248 10.31 29.00 -3.69
C SER A 248 10.79 27.55 -3.70
N ILE A 249 10.80 26.91 -2.54
CA ILE A 249 11.15 25.49 -2.36
C ILE A 249 9.96 24.81 -1.70
N LEU A 250 9.63 23.60 -2.16
CA LEU A 250 8.69 22.68 -1.52
C LEU A 250 9.46 21.69 -0.65
N THR A 251 8.87 21.32 0.48
CA THR A 251 9.35 20.21 1.29
C THR A 251 8.33 19.07 1.28
N TYR A 252 8.81 17.82 1.28
CA TYR A 252 7.93 16.65 1.17
C TYR A 252 8.56 15.35 1.67
N TYR A 253 7.72 14.41 2.10
CA TYR A 253 8.10 13.01 2.21
C TYR A 253 7.84 12.29 0.89
N LYS A 254 8.73 11.34 0.55
CA LYS A 254 8.64 10.54 -0.67
C LYS A 254 8.42 9.07 -0.32
N PHE A 255 7.55 8.41 -1.06
CA PHE A 255 7.33 6.98 -0.92
C PHE A 255 8.55 6.20 -1.40
N THR A 256 8.88 5.11 -0.71
CA THR A 256 9.88 4.15 -1.19
C THR A 256 9.35 3.40 -2.42
N GLN A 257 10.18 2.57 -3.06
CA GLN A 257 9.69 1.68 -4.12
C GLN A 257 8.56 0.78 -3.61
N THR A 258 8.67 0.29 -2.38
CA THR A 258 7.64 -0.54 -1.76
C THR A 258 6.37 0.25 -1.49
N GLY A 259 6.47 1.45 -0.91
CA GLY A 259 5.33 2.35 -0.76
C GLY A 259 4.65 2.67 -2.09
N TYR A 260 5.43 2.98 -3.12
CA TYR A 260 4.90 3.24 -4.46
C TYR A 260 4.13 2.04 -5.03
N SER A 261 4.72 0.84 -4.98
CA SER A 261 4.08 -0.37 -5.49
C SER A 261 2.76 -0.66 -4.77
N LEU A 262 2.75 -0.58 -3.44
CA LEU A 262 1.58 -0.88 -2.61
C LEU A 262 0.49 0.21 -2.69
N ALA A 263 0.86 1.48 -2.90
CA ALA A 263 -0.11 2.57 -3.04
C ALA A 263 -1.09 2.34 -4.21
N ARG A 264 -0.64 1.67 -5.28
CA ARG A 264 -1.47 1.31 -6.44
C ARG A 264 -2.61 0.34 -6.11
N LEU A 265 -2.58 -0.32 -4.96
CA LEU A 265 -3.66 -1.20 -4.50
C LEU A 265 -4.83 -0.41 -3.88
N THR A 266 -4.60 0.88 -3.62
CA THR A 266 -5.53 1.80 -2.95
C THR A 266 -6.11 2.80 -3.95
N SER A 267 -7.13 3.56 -3.54
CA SER A 267 -7.84 4.48 -4.43
C SER A 267 -7.16 5.83 -4.61
N ASN A 268 -6.05 6.15 -3.91
CA ASN A 268 -5.28 7.40 -3.99
C ASN A 268 -6.10 8.67 -4.31
N LYS A 269 -7.27 8.83 -3.67
CA LYS A 269 -8.10 10.03 -3.85
C LYS A 269 -7.58 11.13 -2.95
N LEU A 270 -7.40 12.33 -3.50
CA LEU A 270 -6.96 13.50 -2.73
C LEU A 270 -7.96 13.82 -1.63
N SER A 271 -7.48 13.85 -0.39
CA SER A 271 -8.26 14.28 0.78
C SER A 271 -8.60 15.78 0.69
N SER A 272 -9.87 16.13 0.86
CA SER A 272 -10.33 17.53 0.89
C SER A 272 -9.71 18.31 2.05
N LYS A 273 -9.56 17.67 3.22
CA LYS A 273 -8.89 18.26 4.39
C LYS A 273 -7.41 18.56 4.10
N TYR A 274 -6.74 17.65 3.40
CA TYR A 274 -5.35 17.86 3.01
C TYR A 274 -5.20 18.99 1.99
N LEU A 275 -6.08 19.06 0.99
CA LEU A 275 -6.12 20.14 0.01
C LEU A 275 -6.34 21.51 0.68
N GLU A 276 -7.21 21.60 1.67
CA GLU A 276 -7.41 22.83 2.46
C GLU A 276 -6.14 23.22 3.24
N CYS A 277 -5.50 22.24 3.90
CA CYS A 277 -4.24 22.47 4.62
C CYS A 277 -3.11 22.94 3.68
N LEU A 278 -3.02 22.38 2.47
CA LEU A 278 -2.08 22.81 1.44
C LEU A 278 -2.33 24.25 1.01
N ARG A 279 -3.58 24.61 0.68
CA ARG A 279 -3.94 25.98 0.28
C ARG A 279 -3.53 26.99 1.34
N LYS A 280 -3.84 26.70 2.61
CA LYS A 280 -3.50 27.57 3.73
C LYS A 280 -2.00 27.69 3.95
N ALA A 281 -1.26 26.58 3.93
CA ALA A 281 0.17 26.59 4.21
C ALA A 281 0.96 27.23 3.07
N LEU A 282 0.58 27.00 1.83
CA LEU A 282 1.37 27.40 0.67
C LEU A 282 0.97 28.76 0.08
N GLU A 283 -0.11 29.39 0.55
CA GLU A 283 -0.72 30.60 0.00
C GLU A 283 0.27 31.70 -0.39
N LYS A 284 1.30 31.94 0.42
CA LYS A 284 2.29 33.00 0.19
C LYS A 284 3.31 32.69 -0.90
N SER A 285 3.59 31.41 -1.13
CA SER A 285 4.68 30.92 -1.98
C SER A 285 4.20 30.24 -3.27
N PHE A 286 3.02 29.64 -3.24
CA PHE A 286 2.45 28.91 -4.36
C PHE A 286 0.96 29.22 -4.55
N GLU A 287 0.52 29.18 -5.80
CA GLU A 287 -0.88 28.99 -6.15
C GLU A 287 -1.20 27.49 -6.15
N VAL A 288 -2.32 27.10 -5.56
CA VAL A 288 -2.69 25.70 -5.30
C VAL A 288 -4.02 25.38 -5.99
N ASN A 289 -3.93 24.74 -7.15
CA ASN A 289 -5.08 24.43 -8.00
C ASN A 289 -5.31 22.93 -8.09
N PHE A 290 -6.55 22.48 -7.97
CA PHE A 290 -6.93 21.09 -8.15
C PHE A 290 -8.00 20.97 -9.22
N ALA A 291 -7.69 20.23 -10.28
CA ALA A 291 -8.63 19.92 -11.36
C ALA A 291 -9.13 18.49 -11.17
N ASN A 292 -10.45 18.32 -10.99
CA ASN A 292 -11.06 16.99 -10.92
C ASN A 292 -10.99 16.31 -12.29
N ASN A 293 -10.86 14.99 -12.29
CA ASN A 293 -11.02 14.14 -13.49
C ASN A 293 -12.48 13.96 -13.86
#